data_AF-A0A938SPP8-F1
#
_entry.id   AF-A0A938SPP8-F1
#
_cell.length_a   1.000
_cell.length_b   1.000
_cell.length_c   1.000
_cell.angle_alpha   90.00
_cell.angle_beta   90.00
_cell.angle_gamma   90.00
#
_symmetry.space_group_name_H-M   'P 1'
#
loop_
_entity.id
_entity.type
_entity.pdbx_description
1 polymer ?
#
loop_
_entity_poly.entity_id
_entity_poly.type
_entity_poly.pdbx_seq_one_letter_code
_entity_poly.pdbx_strand_id
1 'polypeptide(L)'
;MTSLPECSPPPPVAKKAAPKKKSAAGSTAGDVKAVLKAIVQMTDAFCQDHLNDEYALLCRNLAATLARKRPSPLLRGRLETWACGIIRTIGWVNFLDDSSQEPHLKLPFIDRAFDVAESTGQGKSKLIRDMLKIGTFDPKWTLPSRMDRNPRVWMLSVNGFIIDIRHAPRQLQEEAFEKGLIPYIPADRGDDSEKEE
;
A
#
# COMPACT_ATOMS: atom_id res chain seq x y z
N MET A 1 -3.60 76.81 18.52
CA MET A 1 -4.22 75.62 17.90
C MET A 1 -3.10 74.73 17.39
N THR A 2 -3.09 73.52 17.91
CA THR A 2 -2.08 72.47 17.85
C THR A 2 -2.12 71.76 16.49
N SER A 3 -0.97 71.54 15.85
CA SER A 3 -0.82 70.57 14.77
C SER A 3 0.37 69.65 15.07
N LEU A 4 0.08 68.35 15.12
CA LEU A 4 1.02 67.24 15.29
C LEU A 4 1.61 66.85 13.91
N PRO A 5 2.89 66.49 13.81
CA PRO A 5 3.42 65.87 12.59
C PRO A 5 3.11 64.36 12.55
N GLU A 6 2.81 63.88 11.34
CA GLU A 6 2.49 62.49 11.01
C GLU A 6 3.65 61.53 11.31
N CYS A 7 3.31 60.40 11.92
CA CYS A 7 4.22 59.30 12.22
C CYS A 7 4.38 58.42 10.97
N SER A 8 5.60 58.37 10.40
CA SER A 8 5.94 57.40 9.33
C SER A 8 5.93 55.96 9.87
N PRO A 9 5.46 54.97 9.10
CA PRO A 9 5.45 53.59 9.53
C PRO A 9 6.87 52.98 9.56
N PRO A 10 7.15 52.03 10.47
CA PRO A 10 8.46 51.39 10.57
C PRO A 10 8.73 50.44 9.39
N PRO A 11 10.01 50.22 9.05
CA PRO A 11 10.39 49.31 7.97
C PRO A 11 10.06 47.84 8.34
N PRO A 12 9.84 46.97 7.34
CA PRO A 12 9.50 45.57 7.59
C PRO A 12 10.66 44.82 8.24
N VAL A 13 10.37 44.17 9.36
CA VAL A 13 11.31 43.30 10.08
C VAL A 13 11.63 42.09 9.20
N ALA A 14 12.89 41.98 8.76
CA ALA A 14 13.41 40.83 8.04
C ALA A 14 13.27 39.56 8.91
N LYS A 15 12.44 38.62 8.44
CA LYS A 15 12.33 37.28 9.05
C LYS A 15 13.67 36.56 8.87
N LYS A 16 14.36 36.27 9.98
CA LYS A 16 15.53 35.40 9.99
C LYS A 16 15.13 34.02 9.44
N ALA A 17 15.78 33.61 8.36
CA ALA A 17 15.62 32.28 7.79
C ALA A 17 16.04 31.23 8.83
N ALA A 18 15.14 30.27 9.10
CA ALA A 18 15.47 29.10 9.89
C ALA A 18 16.63 28.32 9.23
N PRO A 19 17.56 27.75 10.00
CA PRO A 19 18.70 27.04 9.43
C PRO A 19 18.20 25.82 8.64
N LYS A 20 18.43 25.84 7.32
CA LYS A 20 18.24 24.69 6.44
C LYS A 20 19.08 23.53 6.98
N LYS A 21 18.44 22.46 7.46
CA LYS A 21 19.10 21.18 7.73
C LYS A 21 19.86 20.76 6.48
N LYS A 22 21.18 20.58 6.61
CA LYS A 22 22.05 20.06 5.55
C LYS A 22 21.46 18.75 5.03
N SER A 23 21.16 18.72 3.73
CA SER A 23 20.85 17.50 3.01
C SER A 23 22.04 16.55 3.11
N ALA A 24 21.86 15.42 3.79
CA ALA A 24 22.88 14.38 3.83
C ALA A 24 23.19 13.94 2.39
N ALA A 25 24.49 13.95 2.07
CA ALA A 25 25.08 13.40 0.87
C ALA A 25 24.59 11.96 0.63
N GLY A 26 24.49 11.58 -0.64
CA GLY A 26 23.77 10.40 -1.13
C GLY A 26 23.94 9.15 -0.28
N SER A 27 22.84 8.71 0.34
CA SER A 27 22.76 7.37 0.92
C SER A 27 23.06 6.33 -0.15
N THR A 28 23.86 5.35 0.24
CA THR A 28 24.41 4.33 -0.66
C THR A 28 23.42 3.18 -0.86
N ALA A 29 23.64 2.36 -1.89
CA ALA A 29 22.87 1.15 -2.10
C ALA A 29 23.00 0.15 -0.92
N GLY A 30 24.12 0.19 -0.18
CA GLY A 30 24.34 -0.62 1.02
C GLY A 30 23.38 -0.26 2.16
N ASP A 31 23.18 1.05 2.37
CA ASP A 31 22.27 1.56 3.41
C ASP A 31 20.82 1.14 3.13
N VAL A 32 20.40 1.23 1.85
CA VAL A 32 19.05 0.81 1.44
C VAL A 32 18.82 -0.68 1.71
N LYS A 33 19.82 -1.53 1.43
CA LYS A 33 19.72 -2.98 1.68
C LYS A 33 19.56 -3.30 3.17
N ALA A 34 20.32 -2.62 4.03
CA ALA A 34 20.22 -2.79 5.48
C ALA A 34 18.86 -2.34 6.02
N VAL A 35 18.39 -1.17 5.58
CA VAL A 35 17.07 -0.63 5.95
C VAL A 35 15.93 -1.55 5.47
N LEU A 36 16.00 -2.04 4.23
CA LEU A 36 15.03 -2.99 3.69
C LEU A 36 14.97 -4.27 4.53
N LYS A 37 16.13 -4.84 4.89
CA LYS A 37 16.19 -6.05 5.72
C LYS A 37 15.51 -5.85 7.07
N ALA A 38 15.79 -4.73 7.74
CA ALA A 38 15.18 -4.42 9.03
C ALA A 38 13.66 -4.27 8.93
N ILE A 39 13.16 -3.54 7.93
CA ILE A 39 11.71 -3.39 7.70
C ILE A 39 11.05 -4.74 7.42
N VAL A 40 11.66 -5.57 6.56
CA VAL A 40 11.15 -6.91 6.25
C VAL A 40 11.05 -7.78 7.50
N GLN A 41 12.08 -7.78 8.36
CA GLN A 41 12.05 -8.52 9.62
C GLN A 41 10.90 -8.07 10.52
N MET A 42 10.66 -6.77 10.63
CA MET A 42 9.55 -6.21 11.42
C MET A 42 8.19 -6.60 10.83
N THR A 43 8.04 -6.56 9.51
CA THR A 43 6.77 -6.93 8.87
C THR A 43 6.51 -8.43 8.91
N ASP A 44 7.54 -9.25 8.75
CA ASP A 44 7.43 -10.71 8.80
C ASP A 44 7.04 -11.17 10.21
N ALA A 45 7.67 -10.61 11.26
CA ALA A 45 7.31 -10.91 12.65
C ALA A 45 5.83 -10.57 12.94
N PHE A 46 5.37 -9.38 12.54
CA PHE A 46 3.96 -9.01 12.71
C PHE A 46 3.01 -9.96 11.95
N CYS A 47 3.36 -10.33 10.72
CA CYS A 47 2.50 -11.22 9.93
C CYS A 47 2.45 -12.63 10.53
N GLN A 48 3.57 -13.11 11.08
CA GLN A 48 3.63 -14.40 11.77
C GLN A 48 2.78 -14.40 13.05
N ASP A 49 2.81 -13.31 13.82
CA ASP A 49 2.10 -13.23 15.10
C ASP A 49 0.60 -12.95 14.95
N HIS A 50 0.19 -12.27 13.86
CA HIS A 50 -1.17 -11.71 13.77
C HIS A 50 -1.89 -11.94 12.43
N LEU A 51 -1.20 -12.41 11.38
CA LEU A 51 -1.78 -12.59 10.04
C LEU A 51 -1.40 -13.96 9.48
N ASN A 52 -0.84 -14.01 8.27
CA ASN A 52 -0.43 -15.22 7.58
C ASN A 52 0.72 -14.96 6.59
N ASP A 53 1.19 -16.03 5.94
CA ASP A 53 2.31 -15.99 5.01
C ASP A 53 2.04 -15.18 3.73
N GLU A 54 0.79 -15.12 3.27
CA GLU A 54 0.43 -14.33 2.09
C GLU A 54 0.61 -12.83 2.35
N TYR A 55 0.20 -12.35 3.54
CA TYR A 55 0.47 -10.99 3.98
C TYR A 55 1.97 -10.72 4.09
N ALA A 56 2.74 -11.65 4.68
CA ALA A 56 4.19 -11.50 4.80
C ALA A 56 4.86 -11.37 3.41
N LEU A 57 4.46 -12.21 2.46
CA LEU A 57 4.96 -12.16 1.09
C LEU A 57 4.66 -10.82 0.41
N LEU A 58 3.42 -10.33 0.50
CA LEU A 58 3.05 -9.04 -0.08
C LEU A 58 3.77 -7.87 0.60
N CYS A 59 3.98 -7.93 1.91
CA CYS A 59 4.76 -6.93 2.65
C CYS A 59 6.22 -6.88 2.17
N ARG A 60 6.88 -8.04 2.00
CA ARG A 60 8.22 -8.13 1.41
C ARG A 60 8.29 -7.53 0.01
N ASN A 61 7.31 -7.84 -0.83
CA ASN A 61 7.23 -7.32 -2.20
C ASN A 61 7.03 -5.79 -2.23
N LEU A 62 6.20 -5.27 -1.33
CA LEU A 62 5.94 -3.84 -1.19
C LEU A 62 7.19 -3.10 -0.67
N ALA A 63 7.83 -3.64 0.36
CA ALA A 63 9.08 -3.11 0.91
C ALA A 63 10.20 -3.06 -0.17
N ALA A 64 10.38 -4.15 -0.92
CA ALA A 64 11.35 -4.22 -2.01
C ALA A 64 11.03 -3.22 -3.14
N THR A 65 9.75 -3.02 -3.45
CA THR A 65 9.30 -2.04 -4.44
C THR A 65 9.61 -0.60 -4.01
N LEU A 66 9.40 -0.29 -2.73
CA LEU A 66 9.80 1.00 -2.15
C LEU A 66 11.32 1.17 -2.17
N ALA A 67 12.08 0.14 -1.79
CA ALA A 67 13.54 0.18 -1.76
C ALA A 67 14.15 0.52 -3.13
N ARG A 68 13.56 0.03 -4.23
CA ARG A 68 14.02 0.28 -5.60
C ARG A 68 13.77 1.69 -6.12
N LYS A 69 12.91 2.50 -5.48
CA LYS A 69 12.69 3.89 -5.89
C LYS A 69 13.95 4.73 -5.66
N ARG A 70 14.15 5.75 -6.51
CA ARG A 70 15.34 6.63 -6.47
C ARG A 70 14.93 8.11 -6.30
N PRO A 71 15.40 8.80 -5.24
CA PRO A 71 16.05 8.22 -4.05
C PRO A 71 15.09 7.30 -3.29
N SER A 72 15.62 6.33 -2.53
CA SER A 72 14.77 5.41 -1.79
C SER A 72 14.07 6.14 -0.64
N PRO A 73 12.72 6.08 -0.55
CA PRO A 73 11.99 6.76 0.50
C PRO A 73 12.24 6.13 1.88
N LEU A 74 12.63 4.85 1.92
CA LEU A 74 12.87 4.11 3.17
C LEU A 74 14.02 4.69 3.99
N LEU A 75 14.92 5.44 3.36
CA LEU A 75 16.06 6.09 4.02
C LEU A 75 15.66 7.28 4.90
N ARG A 76 14.39 7.68 4.89
CA ARG A 76 13.87 8.82 5.64
C ARG A 76 12.74 8.40 6.56
N GLY A 77 12.87 8.74 7.83
CA GLY A 77 11.87 8.44 8.86
C GLY A 77 12.19 7.18 9.66
N ARG A 78 11.35 6.89 10.66
CA ARG A 78 11.48 5.72 11.54
C ARG A 78 11.12 4.43 10.81
N LEU A 79 11.81 3.33 11.15
CA LEU A 79 11.60 2.01 10.53
C LEU A 79 10.22 1.45 10.88
N GLU A 80 9.79 1.62 12.13
CA GLU A 80 8.49 1.23 12.68
C GLU A 80 7.36 1.86 11.87
N THR A 81 7.51 3.14 11.54
CA THR A 81 6.50 3.86 10.75
C THR A 81 6.41 3.31 9.33
N TRP A 82 7.55 2.93 8.71
CA TRP A 82 7.53 2.28 7.39
C TRP A 82 6.91 0.89 7.43
N ALA A 83 7.28 0.05 8.41
CA ALA A 83 6.71 -1.29 8.60
C ALA A 83 5.19 -1.22 8.81
N CYS A 84 4.73 -0.37 9.74
CA CYS A 84 3.32 -0.08 9.99
C CYS A 84 2.60 0.34 8.70
N GLY A 85 3.16 1.31 7.95
CA GLY A 85 2.56 1.79 6.70
C GLY A 85 2.46 0.74 5.60
N ILE A 86 3.44 -0.17 5.51
CA ILE A 86 3.46 -1.28 4.55
C ILE A 86 2.34 -2.27 4.86
N ILE A 87 2.28 -2.77 6.10
CA ILE A 87 1.24 -3.74 6.51
C ILE A 87 -0.15 -3.11 6.37
N ARG A 88 -0.31 -1.86 6.83
CA ARG A 88 -1.59 -1.15 6.70
C ARG A 88 -2.02 -0.99 5.25
N THR A 89 -1.07 -0.81 4.33
CA THR A 89 -1.38 -0.72 2.89
C THR A 89 -1.85 -2.05 2.32
N ILE A 90 -1.15 -3.16 2.62
CA ILE A 90 -1.58 -4.50 2.19
C ILE A 90 -2.92 -4.88 2.83
N GLY A 91 -3.08 -4.60 4.13
CA GLY A 91 -4.32 -4.77 4.86
C GLY A 91 -5.49 -4.01 4.24
N TRP A 92 -5.29 -2.75 3.87
CA TRP A 92 -6.32 -1.93 3.24
C TRP A 92 -6.74 -2.44 1.85
N VAL A 93 -5.78 -2.85 1.00
CA VAL A 93 -6.10 -3.41 -0.33
C VAL A 93 -6.92 -4.69 -0.21
N ASN A 94 -6.65 -5.47 0.83
CA ASN A 94 -7.30 -6.74 1.13
C ASN A 94 -8.27 -6.61 2.30
N PHE A 95 -9.00 -5.49 2.42
CA PHE A 95 -10.15 -5.31 3.34
C PHE A 95 -9.98 -5.95 4.74
N LEU A 96 -8.78 -5.85 5.33
CA LEU A 96 -8.42 -6.59 6.54
C LEU A 96 -9.30 -6.20 7.74
N ASP A 97 -9.85 -4.98 7.72
CA ASP A 97 -10.76 -4.43 8.72
C ASP A 97 -12.24 -4.76 8.52
N ASP A 98 -12.58 -5.50 7.47
CA ASP A 98 -13.90 -6.09 7.26
C ASP A 98 -13.97 -7.43 8.00
N SER A 99 -14.99 -7.61 8.85
CA SER A 99 -15.16 -8.80 9.69
C SER A 99 -15.60 -10.03 8.92
N SER A 100 -16.04 -9.88 7.66
CA SER A 100 -16.33 -10.99 6.75
C SER A 100 -15.08 -11.67 6.18
N GLN A 101 -13.90 -11.12 6.48
CA GLN A 101 -12.63 -11.56 5.90
C GLN A 101 -11.84 -12.39 6.89
N GLU A 102 -11.11 -13.38 6.39
CA GLU A 102 -10.14 -14.14 7.17
C GLU A 102 -8.72 -13.96 6.57
N PRO A 103 -7.70 -13.68 7.40
CA PRO A 103 -7.81 -13.16 8.77
C PRO A 103 -8.51 -11.79 8.82
N HIS A 104 -9.09 -11.45 9.96
CA HIS A 104 -9.69 -10.14 10.26
C HIS A 104 -8.86 -9.40 11.32
N LEU A 105 -8.50 -8.14 11.05
CA LEU A 105 -7.80 -7.28 12.00
C LEU A 105 -8.09 -5.80 11.74
N LYS A 106 -8.47 -5.07 12.78
CA LYS A 106 -8.70 -3.62 12.65
C LYS A 106 -7.39 -2.88 12.39
N LEU A 107 -7.31 -2.10 11.33
CA LEU A 107 -6.09 -1.37 10.95
C LEU A 107 -5.45 -0.56 12.11
N PRO A 108 -6.20 0.11 13.01
CA PRO A 108 -5.62 0.80 14.17
C PRO A 108 -4.84 -0.10 15.14
N PHE A 109 -5.10 -1.41 15.16
CA PHE A 109 -4.30 -2.36 15.93
C PHE A 109 -2.86 -2.43 15.41
N ILE A 110 -2.67 -2.39 14.08
CA ILE A 110 -1.33 -2.39 13.45
C ILE A 110 -0.53 -1.20 13.97
N ASP A 111 -1.13 -0.02 14.04
CA ASP A 111 -0.42 1.19 14.48
C ASP A 111 0.06 1.04 15.93
N ARG A 112 -0.80 0.54 16.82
CA ARG A 112 -0.46 0.30 18.23
C ARG A 112 0.65 -0.74 18.38
N ALA A 113 0.60 -1.82 17.61
CA ALA A 113 1.62 -2.87 17.65
C ALA A 113 3.03 -2.37 17.28
N PHE A 114 3.12 -1.32 16.45
CA PHE A 114 4.39 -0.66 16.09
C PHE A 114 4.72 0.58 16.93
N ASP A 115 3.95 0.91 17.97
CA ASP A 115 4.07 2.17 18.73
C ASP A 115 4.04 3.41 17.80
N VAL A 116 3.09 3.41 16.87
CA VAL A 116 2.84 4.48 15.91
C VAL A 116 1.46 5.07 16.17
N ALA A 117 1.38 6.41 16.22
CA ALA A 117 0.09 7.08 16.30
C ALA A 117 -0.76 6.78 15.05
N GLU A 118 -2.06 6.56 15.22
CA GLU A 118 -2.96 6.15 14.13
C GLU A 118 -2.94 7.09 12.92
N SER A 119 -2.93 8.41 13.15
CA SER A 119 -2.83 9.41 12.09
C SER A 119 -1.52 9.31 11.30
N THR A 120 -0.44 8.89 11.96
CA THR A 120 0.87 8.66 11.33
C THR A 120 0.86 7.38 10.49
N GLY A 121 0.29 6.29 11.01
CA GLY A 121 0.13 5.03 10.28
C GLY A 121 -0.76 5.19 9.04
N GLN A 122 -1.91 5.83 9.19
CA GLN A 122 -2.82 6.18 8.09
C GLN A 122 -2.12 7.08 7.06
N GLY A 123 -1.45 8.14 7.51
CA GLY A 123 -0.71 9.05 6.63
C GLY A 123 0.40 8.35 5.85
N LYS A 124 1.12 7.40 6.48
CA LYS A 124 2.16 6.62 5.81
C LYS A 124 1.57 5.66 4.78
N SER A 125 0.49 4.96 5.11
CA SER A 125 -0.20 4.07 4.16
C SER A 125 -0.72 4.86 2.96
N LYS A 126 -1.37 6.01 3.18
CA LYS A 126 -1.80 6.90 2.09
C LYS A 126 -0.62 7.32 1.20
N LEU A 127 0.49 7.75 1.80
CA LEU A 127 1.70 8.11 1.05
C LEU A 127 2.22 6.96 0.18
N ILE A 128 2.22 5.73 0.68
CA ILE A 128 2.63 4.54 -0.10
C ILE A 128 1.67 4.32 -1.27
N ARG A 129 0.35 4.35 -1.02
CA ARG A 129 -0.68 4.15 -2.04
C ARG A 129 -0.57 5.19 -3.14
N ASP A 130 -0.46 6.47 -2.79
CA ASP A 130 -0.32 7.56 -3.75
C ASP A 130 1.00 7.41 -4.56
N MET A 131 2.10 7.11 -3.88
CA MET A 131 3.42 6.95 -4.50
C MET A 131 3.49 5.79 -5.50
N LEU A 132 2.77 4.71 -5.24
CA LEU A 132 2.77 3.50 -6.06
C LEU A 132 1.51 3.36 -6.93
N LYS A 133 0.60 4.34 -6.86
CA LYS A 133 -0.71 4.34 -7.54
C LYS A 133 -1.55 3.10 -7.21
N ILE A 134 -1.49 2.67 -5.95
CA ILE A 134 -2.24 1.51 -5.46
C ILE A 134 -3.68 1.93 -5.21
N GLY A 135 -4.60 1.36 -6.00
CA GLY A 135 -6.03 1.55 -5.85
C GLY A 135 -6.69 0.46 -5.01
N THR A 136 -8.00 0.62 -4.77
CA THR A 136 -8.83 -0.46 -4.23
C THR A 136 -8.84 -1.64 -5.21
N PHE A 137 -8.83 -2.87 -4.68
CA PHE A 137 -8.81 -4.11 -5.46
C PHE A 137 -7.61 -4.23 -6.42
N ASP A 138 -6.49 -3.55 -6.16
CA ASP A 138 -5.31 -3.62 -7.03
C ASP A 138 -4.83 -5.08 -7.20
N PRO A 139 -4.91 -5.67 -8.40
CA PRO A 139 -4.58 -7.08 -8.61
C PRO A 139 -3.16 -7.45 -8.17
N LYS A 140 -2.21 -6.50 -8.29
CA LYS A 140 -0.81 -6.75 -7.94
C LYS A 140 -0.60 -6.93 -6.44
N TRP A 141 -1.47 -6.33 -5.62
CA TRP A 141 -1.38 -6.34 -4.17
C TRP A 141 -2.55 -7.09 -3.52
N THR A 142 -3.27 -7.89 -4.31
CA THR A 142 -4.31 -8.80 -3.84
C THR A 142 -3.67 -10.09 -3.36
N LEU A 143 -4.16 -10.63 -2.23
CA LEU A 143 -3.74 -11.94 -1.74
C LEU A 143 -4.14 -13.01 -2.76
N PRO A 144 -3.28 -14.01 -3.03
CA PRO A 144 -3.64 -15.15 -3.88
C PRO A 144 -4.98 -15.80 -3.51
N SER A 145 -5.22 -16.04 -2.21
CA SER A 145 -6.49 -16.57 -1.67
C SER A 145 -7.72 -15.71 -1.97
N ARG A 146 -7.53 -14.42 -2.29
CA ARG A 146 -8.62 -13.48 -2.62
C ARG A 146 -8.70 -13.12 -4.10
N MET A 147 -7.80 -13.66 -4.92
CA MET A 147 -7.76 -13.38 -6.35
C MET A 147 -9.10 -13.67 -7.01
N ASP A 148 -9.70 -14.80 -6.65
CA ASP A 148 -10.97 -15.30 -7.20
C ASP A 148 -12.15 -14.38 -6.86
N ARG A 149 -12.05 -13.56 -5.80
CA ARG A 149 -13.08 -12.59 -5.38
C ARG A 149 -12.77 -11.16 -5.84
N ASN A 150 -11.68 -10.92 -6.56
CA ASN A 150 -11.29 -9.58 -6.98
C ASN A 150 -11.99 -9.17 -8.30
N PRO A 151 -12.94 -8.22 -8.28
CA PRO A 151 -13.66 -7.82 -9.49
C PRO A 151 -12.75 -7.17 -10.55
N ARG A 152 -11.64 -6.53 -10.16
CA ARG A 152 -10.72 -5.90 -11.13
C ARG A 152 -9.92 -6.91 -11.95
N VAL A 153 -9.86 -8.17 -11.52
CA VAL A 153 -9.20 -9.25 -12.24
C VAL A 153 -10.17 -9.87 -13.25
N TRP A 154 -11.45 -10.01 -12.86
CA TRP A 154 -12.43 -10.80 -13.60
C TRP A 154 -13.38 -9.99 -14.48
N MET A 155 -13.51 -8.69 -14.24
CA MET A 155 -14.36 -7.82 -15.05
C MET A 155 -13.62 -7.32 -16.29
N LEU A 156 -13.96 -7.88 -17.47
CA LEU A 156 -13.33 -7.58 -18.75
C LEU A 156 -14.30 -6.90 -19.72
N SER A 157 -13.76 -6.04 -20.59
CA SER A 157 -14.53 -5.44 -21.68
C SER A 157 -14.53 -6.38 -22.89
N VAL A 158 -15.71 -6.89 -23.26
CA VAL A 158 -15.94 -7.72 -24.44
C VAL A 158 -16.98 -7.03 -25.30
N ASN A 159 -16.63 -6.67 -26.54
CA ASN A 159 -17.49 -5.95 -27.48
C ASN A 159 -18.13 -4.66 -26.90
N GLY A 160 -17.39 -3.95 -26.04
CA GLY A 160 -17.86 -2.70 -25.41
C GLY A 160 -18.71 -2.89 -24.15
N PHE A 161 -18.96 -4.13 -23.73
CA PHE A 161 -19.67 -4.44 -22.49
C PHE A 161 -18.70 -4.98 -21.44
N ILE A 162 -18.85 -4.52 -20.19
CA ILE A 162 -18.11 -5.07 -19.06
C ILE A 162 -18.85 -6.32 -18.59
N ILE A 163 -18.20 -7.48 -18.69
CA ILE A 163 -18.74 -8.76 -18.23
C ILE A 163 -17.80 -9.41 -17.22
N ASP A 164 -18.37 -10.24 -16.35
CA ASP A 164 -17.59 -11.13 -15.50
C ASP A 164 -17.16 -12.36 -16.31
N ILE A 165 -15.87 -12.45 -16.60
CA ILE A 165 -15.32 -13.51 -17.47
C ILE A 165 -15.44 -14.90 -16.82
N ARG A 166 -15.61 -15.00 -15.50
CA ARG A 166 -15.78 -16.28 -14.80
C ARG A 166 -17.05 -17.01 -15.22
N HIS A 167 -18.09 -16.27 -15.58
CA HIS A 167 -19.39 -16.79 -16.03
C HIS A 167 -19.57 -16.72 -17.55
N ALA A 168 -18.54 -16.26 -18.28
CA ALA A 168 -18.56 -16.21 -19.73
C ALA A 168 -18.35 -17.61 -20.34
N PRO A 169 -18.77 -17.85 -21.59
CA PRO A 169 -18.46 -19.08 -22.31
C PRO A 169 -16.96 -19.42 -22.27
N ARG A 170 -16.64 -20.72 -22.15
CA ARG A 170 -15.26 -21.24 -22.04
C ARG A 170 -14.32 -20.65 -23.09
N GLN A 171 -14.77 -20.51 -24.33
CA GLN A 171 -14.00 -19.91 -25.42
C GLN A 171 -13.49 -18.51 -25.10
N LEU A 172 -14.32 -17.65 -24.47
CA LEU A 172 -13.90 -16.32 -24.05
C LEU A 172 -12.91 -16.36 -22.88
N GLN A 173 -13.04 -17.34 -21.99
CA GLN A 173 -12.09 -17.55 -20.89
C GLN A 173 -10.72 -17.95 -21.42
N GLU A 174 -10.68 -18.92 -22.35
CA GLU A 174 -9.45 -19.37 -23.03
C GLU A 174 -8.77 -18.20 -23.74
N GLU A 175 -9.51 -17.41 -24.54
CA GLU A 175 -8.96 -16.22 -25.18
C GLU A 175 -8.41 -15.19 -24.18
N ALA A 176 -9.13 -14.94 -23.08
CA ALA A 176 -8.69 -14.01 -22.05
C ALA A 176 -7.41 -14.49 -21.37
N PHE A 177 -7.29 -15.80 -21.14
CA PHE A 177 -6.10 -16.42 -20.56
C PHE A 177 -4.91 -16.36 -21.52
N GLU A 178 -5.10 -16.69 -22.80
CA GLU A 178 -4.06 -16.58 -23.84
C GLU A 178 -3.54 -15.14 -23.98
N LYS A 179 -4.41 -14.15 -23.82
CA LYS A 179 -4.06 -12.71 -23.83
C LYS A 179 -3.43 -12.24 -22.50
N GLY A 180 -3.31 -13.12 -21.49
CA GLY A 180 -2.77 -12.79 -20.17
C GLY A 180 -3.64 -11.84 -19.35
N LEU A 181 -4.93 -11.74 -19.66
CA LEU A 181 -5.87 -10.84 -18.97
C LEU A 181 -6.39 -11.45 -17.67
N ILE A 182 -6.42 -12.78 -17.58
CA ILE A 182 -6.78 -13.52 -16.36
C ILE A 182 -5.65 -14.48 -15.97
N PRO A 183 -5.51 -14.80 -14.68
CA PRO A 183 -4.41 -15.63 -14.19
C PRO A 183 -4.55 -17.13 -14.49
N TYR A 184 -5.76 -17.61 -14.79
CA TYR A 184 -6.08 -19.00 -15.14
C TYR A 184 -7.47 -19.05 -15.79
N ILE A 185 -7.84 -20.19 -16.39
CA ILE A 185 -9.18 -20.43 -16.95
C ILE A 185 -10.12 -20.92 -15.84
N PRO A 186 -11.16 -20.15 -15.44
CA PRO A 186 -12.08 -20.54 -14.37
C PRO A 186 -12.77 -21.88 -14.58
N ALA A 187 -13.17 -22.19 -15.82
CA ALA A 187 -13.83 -23.44 -16.17
C ALA A 187 -12.96 -24.69 -15.91
N ASP A 188 -11.64 -24.56 -15.82
CA ASP A 188 -10.74 -25.70 -15.54
C ASP A 188 -10.67 -26.03 -14.04
N ARG A 189 -11.20 -25.16 -13.17
CA ARG A 189 -11.24 -25.37 -11.71
C ARG A 189 -12.57 -25.93 -11.19
N GLY A 190 -13.53 -26.25 -12.09
CA GLY A 190 -14.90 -26.76 -11.87
C GLY A 190 -15.41 -26.96 -10.44
N ASP A 191 -16.51 -26.26 -10.09
CA ASP A 191 -17.57 -26.63 -9.13
C ASP A 191 -17.19 -27.26 -7.77
N ASP A 192 -16.24 -26.69 -7.03
CA ASP A 192 -16.20 -26.91 -5.57
C ASP A 192 -17.30 -26.12 -4.82
N SER A 193 -18.03 -25.22 -5.49
CA SER A 193 -19.05 -24.35 -4.88
C SER A 193 -20.44 -24.97 -4.71
N GLU A 194 -20.68 -26.22 -5.14
CA GLU A 194 -21.93 -26.95 -4.85
C GLU A 194 -21.84 -27.88 -3.62
N LYS A 195 -20.74 -27.83 -2.85
CA LYS A 195 -20.55 -28.66 -1.66
C LYS A 195 -20.18 -27.85 -0.42
N GLU A 196 -20.94 -26.82 -0.09
CA GLU A 196 -20.99 -26.27 1.27
C GLU A 196 -22.34 -25.52 1.42
N GLU A 197 -23.32 -26.28 1.93
CA GLU A 197 -24.65 -25.98 2.49
C GLU A 197 -25.36 -24.62 2.21
#